data_AF-A0AAW4VJU5-F1
#
_entry.id   AF-A0AAW4VJU5-F1
#
_cell.length_a   1.000
_cell.length_b   1.000
_cell.length_c   1.000
_cell.angle_alpha   90.00
_cell.angle_beta   90.00
_cell.angle_gamma   90.00
#
_symmetry.space_group_name_H-M   'P 1'
#
loop_
_entity.id
_entity.type
_entity.pdbx_description
1 polymer ?
#
loop_
_entity_poly.entity_id
_entity_poly.type
_entity_poly.pdbx_seq_one_letter_code
_entity_poly.pdbx_strand_id
1 'polypeptide(L)'
;MKNKKDFELDLLLAVDELLYEVNVRFGGIPILREMKEREYFQDAKDDETVHGLIEKYKITKNENNMLNYTFNQSIIKYGKEAQCRQLMEECAELIKATNKMLRYADRPAEPEYYANLIEEIADVEIMLYQLKVMFNIDDDQVFAFKVEKAKREQERLKKI
;
A
#
# COMPACT_ATOMS: atom_id res chain seq x y z
N MET A 1 37.60 0.56 -4.48
CA MET A 1 36.61 0.37 -5.56
C MET A 1 35.50 -0.48 -4.96
N LYS A 2 34.35 0.11 -4.63
CA LYS A 2 33.17 -0.67 -4.21
C LYS A 2 32.78 -1.57 -5.38
N ASN A 3 32.49 -2.85 -5.13
CA ASN A 3 32.17 -3.77 -6.21
C ASN A 3 30.82 -3.38 -6.84
N LYS A 4 30.62 -3.67 -8.13
CA LYS A 4 29.39 -3.34 -8.88
C LYS A 4 28.10 -3.84 -8.18
N LYS A 5 28.19 -4.93 -7.41
CA LYS A 5 27.11 -5.45 -6.56
C LYS A 5 26.77 -4.57 -5.35
N ASP A 6 27.76 -3.87 -4.78
CA ASP A 6 27.55 -2.97 -3.65
C ASP A 6 26.77 -1.73 -4.09
N PHE A 7 26.96 -1.30 -5.36
CA PHE A 7 26.23 -0.18 -5.95
C PHE A 7 24.76 -0.54 -6.28
N GLU A 8 24.50 -1.74 -6.81
CA GLU A 8 23.13 -2.23 -7.04
C GLU A 8 22.34 -2.36 -5.72
N LEU A 9 23.01 -2.80 -4.65
CA LEU A 9 22.41 -2.87 -3.31
C LEU A 9 22.19 -1.47 -2.74
N ASP A 10 23.16 -0.55 -2.86
CA ASP A 10 23.01 0.85 -2.45
C ASP A 10 21.88 1.55 -3.25
N LEU A 11 21.64 1.18 -4.50
CA LEU A 11 20.57 1.71 -5.35
C LEU A 11 19.19 1.15 -4.99
N LEU A 12 19.10 -0.15 -4.72
CA LEU A 12 17.89 -0.81 -4.22
C LEU A 12 17.54 -0.29 -2.83
N LEU A 13 18.52 -0.10 -1.95
CA LEU A 13 18.34 0.51 -0.64
C LEU A 13 17.95 1.99 -0.76
N ALA A 14 18.57 2.76 -1.67
CA ALA A 14 18.15 4.15 -1.91
C ALA A 14 16.74 4.21 -2.49
N VAL A 15 16.36 3.32 -3.40
CA VAL A 15 14.99 3.24 -3.94
C VAL A 15 14.01 2.78 -2.87
N ASP A 16 14.35 1.82 -2.01
CA ASP A 16 13.53 1.39 -0.88
C ASP A 16 13.35 2.51 0.17
N GLU A 17 14.44 3.21 0.52
CA GLU A 17 14.47 4.36 1.44
C GLU A 17 13.74 5.57 0.85
N LEU A 18 13.77 5.77 -0.48
CA LEU A 18 13.02 6.81 -1.20
C LEU A 18 11.55 6.44 -1.45
N LEU A 19 11.20 5.15 -1.53
CA LEU A 19 9.83 4.68 -1.78
C LEU A 19 9.02 4.52 -0.48
N TYR A 20 9.68 4.51 0.67
CA TYR A 20 9.01 4.60 1.98
C TYR A 20 8.48 6.01 2.29
N GLU A 21 8.86 7.01 1.51
CA GLU A 21 8.24 8.34 1.51
C GLU A 21 7.41 8.55 0.25
N VAL A 22 6.11 8.76 0.45
CA VAL A 22 5.13 8.99 -0.62
C VAL A 22 5.38 10.38 -1.22
N ASN A 23 6.28 10.47 -2.21
CA ASN A 23 6.70 11.67 -2.99
C ASN A 23 8.08 12.27 -2.69
N VAL A 24 9.16 11.48 -2.62
CA VAL A 24 10.49 12.12 -2.60
C VAL A 24 10.79 12.79 -3.95
N ARG A 25 10.90 14.11 -3.92
CA ARG A 25 11.29 14.97 -5.05
C ARG A 25 12.49 15.79 -4.62
N PHE A 26 13.58 15.74 -5.37
CA PHE A 26 14.66 16.72 -5.21
C PHE A 26 14.37 17.90 -6.15
N GLY A 27 14.17 19.10 -5.59
CA GLY A 27 13.84 20.29 -6.40
C GLY A 27 12.56 20.18 -7.25
N GLY A 28 11.60 19.33 -6.85
CA GLY A 28 10.35 19.12 -7.59
C GLY A 28 10.40 18.07 -8.70
N ILE A 29 11.57 17.46 -8.94
CA ILE A 29 11.78 16.41 -9.96
C ILE A 29 11.66 15.02 -9.30
N PRO A 30 10.89 14.07 -9.89
CA PRO A 30 10.87 12.69 -9.43
C PRO A 30 12.27 12.07 -9.57
N ILE A 31 12.84 11.60 -8.46
CA ILE A 31 14.24 11.14 -8.41
C ILE A 31 14.52 10.01 -9.42
N LEU A 32 13.57 9.12 -9.66
CA LEU A 32 13.69 8.07 -10.69
C LEU A 32 13.87 8.63 -12.12
N ARG A 33 13.28 9.80 -12.42
CA ARG A 33 13.46 10.48 -13.71
C ARG A 33 14.86 11.10 -13.79
N GLU A 34 15.31 11.76 -12.72
CA GLU A 34 16.64 12.37 -12.66
C GLU A 34 17.76 11.32 -12.72
N MET A 35 17.60 10.18 -12.05
CA MET A 35 18.55 9.06 -12.11
C MET A 35 18.65 8.46 -13.50
N LYS A 36 17.53 8.41 -14.25
CA LYS A 36 17.50 7.98 -15.65
C LYS A 36 18.20 8.99 -16.57
N GLU A 37 17.94 10.29 -16.41
CA GLU A 37 18.54 11.38 -17.21
C GLU A 37 20.05 11.53 -16.96
N ARG A 38 20.51 11.20 -15.76
CA ARG A 38 21.94 11.19 -15.38
C ARG A 38 22.64 9.86 -15.65
N GLU A 39 22.01 8.96 -16.39
CA GLU A 39 22.66 7.77 -16.95
C GLU A 39 23.17 6.75 -15.90
N TYR A 40 22.64 6.77 -14.67
CA TYR A 40 23.06 5.86 -13.59
C TYR A 40 22.78 4.36 -13.84
N PHE A 41 22.03 4.02 -14.89
CA PHE A 41 21.64 2.66 -15.26
C PHE A 41 22.38 2.08 -16.46
N GLN A 42 23.31 2.82 -17.09
CA GLN A 42 24.00 2.40 -18.33
C GLN A 42 24.79 1.09 -18.20
N ASP A 43 25.08 0.70 -16.97
CA ASP A 43 25.86 -0.47 -16.61
C ASP A 43 25.01 -1.68 -16.19
N ALA A 44 23.68 -1.53 -16.13
CA ALA A 44 22.74 -2.61 -15.85
C ALA A 44 22.80 -3.59 -17.03
N LYS A 45 23.24 -4.82 -16.77
CA LYS A 45 23.33 -5.89 -17.79
C LYS A 45 21.95 -6.35 -18.32
N ASP A 46 20.89 -5.69 -17.88
CA ASP A 46 19.51 -6.16 -17.93
C ASP A 46 18.56 -4.97 -18.12
N ASP A 47 18.83 -4.14 -19.13
CA ASP A 47 18.02 -2.98 -19.54
C ASP A 47 16.51 -3.32 -19.66
N GLU A 48 16.19 -4.56 -20.04
CA GLU A 48 14.83 -5.11 -20.12
C GLU A 48 14.17 -5.20 -18.73
N THR A 49 14.93 -5.53 -17.69
CA THR A 49 14.47 -5.62 -16.30
C THR A 49 14.23 -4.23 -15.69
N VAL A 50 15.11 -3.25 -15.94
CA VAL A 50 14.89 -1.86 -15.48
C VAL A 50 13.68 -1.23 -16.20
N HIS A 51 13.57 -1.44 -17.52
CA HIS A 51 12.40 -1.00 -18.29
C HIS A 51 11.11 -1.66 -17.78
N GLY A 52 11.14 -2.96 -17.49
CA GLY A 52 10.02 -3.72 -16.93
C GLY A 52 9.57 -3.20 -15.55
N LEU A 53 10.52 -2.86 -14.67
CA LEU A 53 10.23 -2.26 -13.36
C LEU A 53 9.60 -0.87 -13.50
N ILE A 54 10.11 -0.03 -14.40
CA ILE A 54 9.54 1.29 -14.70
C ILE A 54 8.11 1.16 -15.24
N GLU A 55 7.87 0.22 -16.15
CA GLU A 55 6.56 0.03 -16.75
C GLU A 55 5.54 -0.50 -15.72
N LYS A 56 5.93 -1.46 -14.89
CA LYS A 56 5.12 -1.93 -13.76
C LYS A 56 4.75 -0.77 -12.82
N TYR A 57 5.71 0.09 -12.48
CA TYR A 57 5.45 1.28 -11.66
C TYR A 57 4.43 2.22 -12.32
N LYS A 58 4.55 2.50 -13.63
CA LYS A 58 3.58 3.36 -14.33
C LYS A 58 2.18 2.77 -14.31
N ILE A 59 2.05 1.47 -14.58
CA ILE A 59 0.78 0.75 -14.57
C ILE A 59 0.15 0.87 -13.17
N THR A 60 0.88 0.46 -12.12
CA THR A 60 0.40 0.55 -10.74
C THR A 60 0.04 1.98 -10.34
N LYS A 61 0.82 2.98 -10.78
CA LYS A 61 0.50 4.39 -10.53
C LYS A 61 -0.78 4.84 -11.23
N ASN A 62 -0.99 4.44 -12.48
CA ASN A 62 -2.20 4.78 -13.24
C ASN A 62 -3.44 4.12 -12.62
N GLU A 63 -3.33 2.87 -12.21
CA GLU A 63 -4.39 2.14 -11.50
C GLU A 63 -4.73 2.83 -10.19
N ASN A 64 -3.74 3.17 -9.37
CA ASN A 64 -3.94 3.91 -8.11
C ASN A 64 -4.61 5.27 -8.34
N ASN A 65 -4.21 6.01 -9.38
CA ASN A 65 -4.85 7.28 -9.72
C ASN A 65 -6.32 7.09 -10.11
N MET A 66 -6.63 6.04 -10.89
CA MET A 66 -7.99 5.70 -11.29
C MET A 66 -8.85 5.30 -10.09
N LEU A 67 -8.32 4.48 -9.18
CA LEU A 67 -8.99 4.10 -7.92
C LEU A 67 -9.30 5.33 -7.06
N ASN A 68 -8.28 6.15 -6.79
CA ASN A 68 -8.42 7.37 -6.01
C ASN A 68 -9.46 8.32 -6.61
N TYR A 69 -9.41 8.53 -7.93
CA TYR A 69 -10.40 9.35 -8.63
C TYR A 69 -11.81 8.81 -8.43
N THR A 70 -12.01 7.50 -8.65
CA THR A 70 -13.31 6.85 -8.57
C THR A 70 -13.91 6.96 -7.18
N PHE A 71 -13.16 6.63 -6.13
CA PHE A 71 -13.66 6.69 -4.76
C PHE A 71 -13.85 8.13 -4.26
N ASN A 72 -13.07 9.09 -4.75
CA ASN A 72 -13.33 10.50 -4.49
C ASN A 72 -14.66 10.96 -5.12
N GLN A 73 -15.01 10.46 -6.32
CA GLN A 73 -16.33 10.74 -6.90
C GLN A 73 -17.46 10.14 -6.06
N SER A 74 -17.27 8.95 -5.47
CA SER A 74 -18.24 8.37 -4.53
C SER A 74 -18.48 9.25 -3.31
N ILE A 75 -17.42 9.83 -2.72
CA ILE A 75 -17.54 10.78 -1.61
C ILE A 75 -18.32 12.03 -2.04
N ILE A 76 -18.00 12.59 -3.21
CA ILE A 76 -18.68 13.80 -3.73
C ILE A 76 -20.16 13.52 -3.98
N LYS A 77 -20.49 12.36 -4.56
CA LYS A 77 -21.85 12.00 -4.94
C LYS A 77 -22.75 11.64 -3.76
N TYR A 78 -22.25 10.83 -2.84
CA TYR A 78 -23.06 10.25 -1.75
C TYR A 78 -22.88 10.98 -0.41
N GLY A 79 -21.79 11.73 -0.25
CA GLY A 79 -21.50 12.50 0.94
C GLY A 79 -20.93 11.68 2.09
N LYS A 80 -20.42 12.42 3.09
CA LYS A 80 -19.64 11.87 4.19
C LYS A 80 -20.41 10.89 5.08
N GLU A 81 -21.67 11.20 5.41
CA GLU A 81 -22.46 10.34 6.29
C GLU A 81 -22.73 8.97 5.65
N ALA A 82 -23.11 8.95 4.37
CA ALA A 82 -23.38 7.70 3.65
C ALA A 82 -22.12 6.83 3.57
N GLN A 83 -20.97 7.40 3.26
CA GLN A 83 -19.70 6.65 3.22
C GLN A 83 -19.27 6.16 4.61
N CYS A 84 -19.51 6.92 5.68
CA CYS A 84 -19.28 6.42 7.04
C CYS A 84 -20.19 5.24 7.39
N ARG A 85 -21.43 5.21 6.90
CA ARG A 85 -22.34 4.06 7.08
C ARG A 85 -21.87 2.85 6.26
N GLN A 86 -21.41 3.07 5.03
CA GLN A 86 -20.80 2.02 4.20
C GLN A 86 -19.62 1.39 4.93
N LEU A 87 -18.70 2.19 5.51
CA LEU A 87 -17.59 1.67 6.31
C LEU A 87 -18.05 0.75 7.45
N MET A 88 -19.17 1.06 8.12
CA MET A 88 -19.71 0.22 9.19
C MET A 88 -20.23 -1.11 8.65
N GLU A 89 -20.83 -1.10 7.47
CA GLU A 89 -21.32 -2.28 6.75
C GLU A 89 -20.15 -3.19 6.36
N GLU A 90 -19.14 -2.67 5.66
CA GLU A 90 -17.95 -3.45 5.25
C GLU A 90 -17.21 -4.04 6.45
N CYS A 91 -17.09 -3.28 7.55
CA CYS A 91 -16.50 -3.80 8.78
C CYS A 91 -17.30 -4.99 9.34
N ALA A 92 -18.63 -4.95 9.27
CA ALA A 92 -19.50 -6.03 9.74
C ALA A 92 -19.40 -7.27 8.85
N GLU A 93 -19.26 -7.09 7.53
CA GLU A 93 -19.07 -8.17 6.57
C GLU A 93 -17.70 -8.83 6.73
N LEU A 94 -16.63 -8.04 6.91
CA LEU A 94 -15.30 -8.56 7.26
C LEU A 94 -15.29 -9.36 8.57
N ILE A 95 -16.01 -8.90 9.60
CA ILE A 95 -16.18 -9.65 10.85
C ILE A 95 -16.85 -11.00 10.57
N LYS A 96 -17.89 -11.03 9.74
CA LYS A 96 -18.62 -12.25 9.37
C LYS A 96 -17.73 -13.21 8.57
N ALA A 97 -16.98 -12.73 7.59
CA ALA A 97 -16.05 -13.52 6.78
C ALA A 97 -14.91 -14.10 7.63
N THR A 98 -14.32 -13.29 8.53
CA THR A 98 -13.30 -13.76 9.47
C THR A 98 -13.85 -14.88 10.38
N ASN A 99 -15.06 -14.71 10.91
CA ASN A 99 -15.71 -15.75 11.73
C ASN A 99 -16.04 -17.01 10.92
N LYS A 100 -16.32 -16.89 9.62
CA LYS A 100 -16.53 -18.04 8.73
C LYS A 100 -15.23 -18.84 8.60
N MET A 101 -14.09 -18.16 8.39
CA MET A 101 -12.78 -18.81 8.29
C MET A 101 -12.37 -19.53 9.58
N LEU A 102 -12.60 -18.91 10.75
CA LEU A 102 -12.29 -19.52 12.04
C LEU A 102 -13.15 -20.76 12.35
N ARG A 103 -14.45 -20.71 12.02
CA ARG A 103 -15.39 -21.83 12.28
C ARG A 103 -15.06 -23.10 11.51
N TYR A 104 -14.31 -22.98 10.42
CA TYR A 104 -13.97 -24.09 9.54
C TYR A 104 -12.45 -24.28 9.44
N ALA A 105 -11.70 -23.82 10.44
CA ALA A 105 -10.24 -23.91 10.46
C ALA A 105 -9.72 -25.35 10.57
N ASP A 106 -10.56 -26.29 11.02
CA ASP A 106 -10.27 -27.72 11.14
C ASP A 106 -10.47 -28.50 9.82
N ARG A 107 -10.96 -27.84 8.77
CA ARG A 107 -11.14 -28.38 7.43
C ARG A 107 -10.48 -27.47 6.40
N PRO A 108 -10.17 -27.96 5.18
CA PRO A 108 -9.70 -27.10 4.11
C PRO A 108 -10.71 -25.98 3.90
N ALA A 109 -10.27 -24.72 3.99
CA ALA A 109 -11.13 -23.60 3.66
C ALA A 109 -11.61 -23.76 2.22
N GLU A 110 -12.92 -23.76 2.02
CA GLU A 110 -13.50 -23.77 0.68
C GLU A 110 -12.97 -22.52 -0.07
N PRO A 111 -12.55 -22.64 -1.35
CA PRO A 111 -11.99 -21.52 -2.10
C PRO A 111 -12.87 -20.26 -2.07
N GLU A 112 -14.19 -20.45 -1.99
CA GLU A 112 -15.18 -19.39 -1.86
C GLU A 112 -15.04 -18.59 -0.55
N TYR A 113 -14.73 -19.22 0.59
CA TYR A 113 -14.58 -18.50 1.86
C TYR A 113 -13.31 -17.66 1.86
N TYR A 114 -12.26 -18.13 1.20
CA TYR A 114 -11.02 -17.38 1.03
C TYR A 114 -11.21 -16.20 0.07
N ALA A 115 -11.92 -16.42 -1.05
CA ALA A 115 -12.28 -15.36 -1.98
C ALA A 115 -13.14 -14.28 -1.30
N ASN A 116 -14.17 -14.68 -0.55
CA ASN A 116 -14.99 -13.75 0.23
C ASN A 116 -14.12 -12.99 1.23
N LEU A 117 -13.20 -13.64 1.95
CA LEU A 117 -12.33 -12.91 2.89
C LEU A 117 -11.47 -11.85 2.18
N ILE A 118 -10.92 -12.15 1.00
CA ILE A 118 -10.14 -11.19 0.21
C ILE A 118 -11.01 -10.00 -0.20
N GLU A 119 -12.23 -10.26 -0.66
CA GLU A 119 -13.21 -9.23 -1.05
C GLU A 119 -13.49 -8.28 0.13
N GLU A 120 -13.90 -8.81 1.29
CA GLU A 120 -14.21 -7.96 2.45
C GLU A 120 -12.98 -7.17 2.97
N ILE A 121 -11.77 -7.73 2.83
CA ILE A 121 -10.55 -7.00 3.16
C ILE A 121 -10.37 -5.83 2.20
N ALA A 122 -10.54 -6.05 0.90
CA ALA A 122 -10.43 -5.01 -0.10
C ALA A 122 -11.47 -3.90 0.10
N ASP A 123 -12.71 -4.27 0.42
CA ASP A 123 -13.78 -3.31 0.68
C ASP A 123 -13.49 -2.45 1.92
N VAL A 124 -13.00 -3.05 3.01
CA VAL A 124 -12.56 -2.28 4.19
C VAL A 124 -11.35 -1.40 3.88
N GLU A 125 -10.37 -1.86 3.09
CA GLU A 125 -9.23 -1.03 2.66
C GLU A 125 -9.67 0.20 1.85
N ILE A 126 -10.61 0.03 0.92
CA ILE A 126 -11.23 1.12 0.16
C ILE A 126 -11.93 2.09 1.11
N MET A 127 -12.68 1.58 2.08
CA MET A 127 -13.38 2.44 3.04
C MET A 127 -12.44 3.16 4.00
N LEU A 128 -11.31 2.57 4.37
CA LEU A 128 -10.24 3.25 5.11
C LEU A 128 -9.60 4.37 4.29
N TYR A 129 -9.38 4.17 2.97
CA TYR A 129 -8.94 5.24 2.08
C TYR A 129 -9.95 6.41 2.10
N GLN A 130 -11.23 6.12 1.87
CA GLN A 130 -12.26 7.17 1.87
C GLN A 130 -12.37 7.88 3.23
N LEU A 131 -12.24 7.14 4.34
CA LEU A 131 -12.25 7.71 5.68
C LEU A 131 -11.11 8.72 5.87
N LYS A 132 -9.89 8.38 5.44
CA LYS A 132 -8.75 9.31 5.49
C LYS A 132 -9.03 10.58 4.70
N VAL A 133 -9.55 10.46 3.48
CA VAL A 133 -9.90 11.60 2.63
C VAL A 133 -10.99 12.48 3.28
N MET A 134 -12.07 11.89 3.76
CA MET A 134 -13.21 12.61 4.36
C MET A 134 -12.89 13.36 5.67
N PHE A 135 -11.83 12.95 6.36
CA PHE A 135 -11.39 13.54 7.62
C PHE A 135 -10.05 14.26 7.52
N ASN A 136 -9.49 14.38 6.31
CA ASN A 136 -8.19 15.00 6.06
C ASN A 136 -7.08 14.43 6.96
N ILE A 137 -7.02 13.10 7.04
CA ILE A 137 -6.03 12.35 7.81
C ILE A 137 -4.93 11.90 6.85
N ASP A 138 -3.69 12.23 7.19
CA ASP A 138 -2.52 11.82 6.44
C ASP A 138 -2.10 10.38 6.78
N ASP A 139 -1.54 9.67 5.80
CA ASP A 139 -1.01 8.33 5.99
C ASP A 139 0.16 8.30 6.98
N ASP A 140 0.99 9.34 7.03
CA ASP A 140 2.10 9.47 7.98
C ASP A 140 1.59 9.55 9.42
N GLN A 141 0.48 10.25 9.65
CA GLN A 141 -0.16 10.31 10.97
C GLN A 141 -0.63 8.92 11.40
N VAL A 142 -1.31 8.19 10.51
CA VAL A 142 -1.78 6.83 10.80
C VAL A 142 -0.60 5.89 11.02
N PHE A 143 0.46 6.01 10.23
CA PHE A 143 1.67 5.20 10.33
C PHE A 143 2.38 5.41 11.67
N ALA A 144 2.54 6.65 12.13
CA ALA A 144 3.12 6.95 13.45
C ALA A 144 2.37 6.21 14.57
N PHE A 145 1.03 6.24 14.56
CA PHE A 145 0.21 5.48 15.50
C PHE A 145 0.38 3.96 15.38
N LYS A 146 0.53 3.43 14.15
CA LYS A 146 0.82 2.00 13.91
C LYS A 146 2.16 1.60 14.54
N VAL A 147 3.21 2.40 14.35
CA VAL A 147 4.54 2.18 14.93
C VAL A 147 4.48 2.14 16.46
N GLU A 148 3.80 3.09 17.10
CA GLU A 148 3.63 3.10 18.55
C GLU A 148 2.85 1.89 19.08
N LYS A 149 1.82 1.43 18.35
CA LYS A 149 1.09 0.20 18.69
C LYS A 149 1.99 -1.03 18.54
N ALA A 150 2.76 -1.13 17.46
CA ALA A 150 3.68 -2.24 17.22
C ALA A 150 4.77 -2.33 18.31
N LYS A 151 5.36 -1.20 18.71
CA LYS A 151 6.33 -1.15 19.82
C LYS A 151 5.73 -1.69 21.13
N ARG A 152 4.49 -1.31 21.46
CA ARG A 152 3.80 -1.81 22.65
C ARG A 152 3.55 -3.31 22.60
N GLU A 153 3.21 -3.84 21.42
CA GLU A 153 2.99 -5.28 21.25
C GLU A 153 4.30 -6.07 21.35
N GLN A 154 5.41 -5.56 20.77
CA GLN A 154 6.74 -6.16 20.91
C GLN A 154 7.15 -6.28 22.39
N GLU A 155 6.87 -5.28 23.22
CA GLU A 155 7.15 -5.33 24.65
C GLU A 155 6.25 -6.32 25.41
N ARG A 156 5.04 -6.61 24.93
CA ARG A 156 4.17 -7.66 25.49
C ARG A 156 4.70 -9.05 25.16
N LEU A 157 5.08 -9.27 23.90
CA LEU A 157 5.61 -10.56 23.45
C LEU A 157 6.93 -10.95 24.14
N LYS A 158 7.78 -9.98 24.51
CA LYS A 158 9.02 -10.24 25.29
C LYS A 158 8.78 -10.70 26.74
N LYS A 159 7.57 -10.50 27.27
CA LYS A 159 7.19 -10.88 28.65
C LYS A 159 6.53 -12.25 28.73
N ILE A 160 6.28 -12.89 27.59
CA ILE A 160 5.81 -14.27 27.45
C ILE A 160 7.03 -15.18 27.37
#